data_AF-A0AAW2D3X8-F1
#
_entry.id   AF-A0AAW2D3X8-F1
#
_cell.length_a   1.000
_cell.length_b   1.000
_cell.length_c   1.000
_cell.angle_alpha   90.00
_cell.angle_beta   90.00
_cell.angle_gamma   90.00
#
_symmetry.space_group_name_H-M   'P 1'
#
loop_
_entity.id
_entity.type
_entity.pdbx_description
1 polymer ?
#
loop_
_entity_poly.entity_id
_entity_poly.type
_entity_poly.pdbx_seq_one_letter_code
_entity_poly.pdbx_strand_id
1 'polypeptide(L)'
;MRKREISLGIPGDGRCLFRSVVHGACLRAGNPSPSESRQKELADELRAKVADEFIRRRADTEWFLEGDFDTYVKQMRQPHMWGGEPELLMASHVLQMPITVSMWDKSSGNLKIIAEYGQEYGKENPIRVLYHGYGHYDALRSAISSAESKLHKKR
;
A
#
# COMPACT_ATOMS: atom_id res chain seq x y z
N MET A 1 3.70 17.99 -20.48
CA MET A 1 3.18 16.63 -20.72
C MET A 1 2.72 16.05 -19.38
N ARG A 2 1.44 15.66 -19.25
CA ARG A 2 0.88 15.12 -18.00
C ARG A 2 1.49 13.74 -17.73
N LYS A 3 2.21 13.56 -16.62
CA LYS A 3 2.60 12.23 -16.12
C LYS A 3 1.31 11.46 -15.87
N ARG A 4 1.03 10.43 -16.67
CA ARG A 4 -0.10 9.54 -16.40
C ARG A 4 0.36 8.55 -15.34
N GLU A 5 -0.08 8.77 -14.11
CA GLU A 5 -0.06 7.73 -13.09
C GLU A 5 -1.18 6.74 -13.43
N ILE A 6 -0.85 5.46 -13.46
CA ILE A 6 -1.72 4.40 -13.96
C ILE A 6 -2.08 3.51 -12.77
N SER A 7 -3.37 3.44 -12.49
CA SER A 7 -4.00 2.43 -11.62
C SER A 7 -3.82 1.06 -12.26
N LEU A 8 -3.48 0.04 -11.49
CA LEU A 8 -3.12 -1.29 -12.02
C LEU A 8 -4.29 -2.27 -12.08
N GLY A 9 -5.46 -1.91 -11.54
CA GLY A 9 -6.67 -2.71 -11.62
C GLY A 9 -6.67 -3.86 -10.62
N ILE A 10 -6.54 -3.53 -9.33
CA ILE A 10 -6.57 -4.52 -8.25
C ILE A 10 -8.00 -5.09 -8.07
N PRO A 11 -8.18 -6.42 -7.91
CA PRO A 11 -9.49 -7.01 -7.65
C PRO A 11 -10.12 -6.57 -6.32
N GLY A 12 -11.45 -6.39 -6.31
CA GLY A 12 -12.25 -6.05 -5.13
C GLY A 12 -12.74 -7.27 -4.34
N ASP A 13 -11.84 -8.17 -3.92
CA ASP A 13 -12.16 -9.44 -3.23
C ASP A 13 -11.98 -9.38 -1.69
N GLY A 14 -11.96 -8.17 -1.12
CA GLY A 14 -11.64 -7.92 0.30
C GLY A 14 -10.13 -7.86 0.60
N ARG A 15 -9.25 -8.14 -0.37
CA ARG A 15 -7.78 -8.01 -0.21
C ARG A 15 -7.20 -6.78 -0.89
N CYS A 16 -8.03 -5.91 -1.46
CA CYS A 16 -7.56 -4.82 -2.33
C CYS A 16 -6.46 -3.96 -1.70
N LEU A 17 -6.56 -3.61 -0.41
CA LEU A 17 -5.52 -2.89 0.31
C LEU A 17 -4.19 -3.66 0.33
N PHE A 18 -4.21 -4.90 0.83
CA PHE A 18 -3.00 -5.71 0.95
C PHE A 18 -2.39 -6.03 -0.43
N ARG A 19 -3.23 -6.33 -1.44
CA ARG A 19 -2.79 -6.51 -2.83
C ARG A 19 -2.12 -5.26 -3.38
N SER A 20 -2.70 -4.08 -3.13
CA SER A 20 -2.14 -2.81 -3.58
C SER A 20 -0.77 -2.55 -2.94
N VAL A 21 -0.62 -2.84 -1.65
CA VAL A 21 0.64 -2.67 -0.92
C VAL A 21 1.71 -3.63 -1.42
N VAL A 22 1.42 -4.93 -1.55
CA VAL A 22 2.43 -5.90 -2.05
C VAL A 22 2.82 -5.63 -3.49
N HIS A 23 1.87 -5.21 -4.33
CA HIS A 23 2.16 -4.82 -5.71
C HIS A 23 3.04 -3.57 -5.75
N GLY A 24 2.73 -2.55 -4.94
CA GLY A 24 3.57 -1.36 -4.81
C GLY A 24 4.97 -1.67 -4.28
N ALA A 25 5.11 -2.61 -3.33
CA ALA A 25 6.40 -3.09 -2.86
C ALA A 25 7.22 -3.79 -3.96
N CYS A 26 6.58 -4.60 -4.81
CA CYS A 26 7.24 -5.21 -5.97
C CYS A 26 7.74 -4.14 -6.97
N LEU A 27 6.91 -3.15 -7.28
CA LEU A 27 7.29 -2.05 -8.17
C LEU A 27 8.47 -1.25 -7.62
N ARG A 28 8.45 -0.98 -6.30
CA ARG A 28 9.53 -0.30 -5.59
C ARG A 28 10.86 -1.06 -5.72
N ALA A 29 10.81 -2.39 -5.65
CA ALA A 29 11.97 -3.27 -5.80
C ALA A 29 12.44 -3.45 -7.25
N GLY A 30 11.74 -2.89 -8.24
CA GLY A 30 12.03 -3.10 -9.66
C GLY A 30 11.62 -4.48 -10.18
N ASN A 31 10.82 -5.23 -9.39
CA ASN A 31 10.34 -6.54 -9.77
C ASN A 31 9.14 -6.43 -10.73
N PRO A 32 8.94 -7.43 -11.61
CA PRO A 32 7.74 -7.50 -12.43
C PRO A 32 6.48 -7.59 -11.54
N SER A 33 5.35 -7.10 -12.08
CA SER A 33 4.06 -7.25 -11.43
C SER A 33 3.78 -8.73 -11.15
N PRO A 34 3.49 -9.13 -9.90
CA PRO A 34 3.14 -10.50 -9.58
C PRO A 34 1.85 -10.93 -10.29
N SER A 35 1.71 -12.22 -10.59
CA SER A 35 0.46 -12.79 -11.09
C SER A 35 -0.67 -12.60 -10.08
N GLU A 36 -1.92 -12.67 -10.52
CA GLU A 36 -3.08 -12.50 -9.62
C GLU A 36 -3.09 -13.53 -8.46
N SER A 37 -2.69 -14.78 -8.74
CA SER A 37 -2.52 -15.83 -7.73
C SER A 37 -1.43 -15.48 -6.73
N ARG A 38 -0.28 -15.00 -7.20
CA ARG A 38 0.83 -14.62 -6.32
C ARG A 38 0.50 -13.37 -5.50
N GLN A 39 -0.22 -12.40 -6.08
CA GLN A 39 -0.75 -11.25 -5.36
C GLN A 39 -1.66 -11.69 -4.21
N LYS A 40 -2.49 -12.72 -4.42
CA LYS A 40 -3.39 -13.25 -3.38
C LYS A 40 -2.60 -13.82 -2.21
N GLU A 41 -1.63 -14.68 -2.51
CA GLU A 41 -0.75 -15.29 -1.51
C GLU A 41 0.00 -14.23 -0.71
N LEU A 42 0.67 -13.30 -1.40
CA LEU A 42 1.44 -12.22 -0.77
C LEU A 42 0.54 -11.30 0.07
N ALA A 43 -0.69 -11.03 -0.39
CA ALA A 43 -1.65 -10.23 0.36
C ALA A 43 -2.09 -10.92 1.66
N ASP A 44 -2.35 -12.23 1.61
CA ASP A 44 -2.73 -13.01 2.79
C ASP A 44 -1.55 -13.16 3.77
N GLU A 45 -0.32 -13.33 3.26
CA GLU A 45 0.91 -13.32 4.05
C GLU A 45 1.12 -11.96 4.75
N LEU A 46 0.98 -10.85 4.02
CA LEU A 46 1.12 -9.50 4.59
C LEU A 46 0.04 -9.25 5.65
N ARG A 47 -1.21 -9.63 5.39
CA ARG A 47 -2.33 -9.53 6.33
C ARG A 47 -2.03 -10.26 7.64
N ALA A 48 -1.49 -11.48 7.57
CA ALA A 48 -1.12 -12.23 8.76
C ALA A 48 -0.04 -11.50 9.58
N LYS A 49 1.00 -10.98 8.91
CA LYS A 49 2.06 -10.21 9.56
C LYS A 49 1.56 -8.90 10.16
N VAL A 50 0.62 -8.22 9.50
CA VAL A 50 -0.02 -7.00 10.03
C VAL A 50 -0.81 -7.31 11.31
N ALA A 51 -1.54 -8.42 11.35
CA ALA A 51 -2.23 -8.87 12.55
C ALA A 51 -1.25 -9.21 13.69
N ASP A 52 -0.10 -9.83 13.39
CA ASP A 52 0.96 -10.08 14.37
C ASP A 52 1.59 -8.77 14.87
N GLU A 53 1.77 -7.79 13.97
CA GLU A 53 2.35 -6.49 14.29
C GLU A 53 1.45 -5.67 15.22
N PHE A 54 0.12 -5.74 15.06
CA PHE A 54 -0.81 -5.17 16.03
C PHE A 54 -0.59 -5.73 17.43
N ILE A 55 -0.47 -7.06 17.57
CA ILE A 55 -0.22 -7.70 18.87
C ILE A 55 1.10 -7.20 19.46
N ARG A 56 2.15 -7.13 18.64
CA ARG A 56 3.48 -6.65 19.06
C ARG A 56 3.45 -5.20 19.54
N ARG A 57 2.57 -4.38 18.97
CA ARG A 57 2.44 -2.95 19.25
C ARG A 57 1.17 -2.59 20.01
N ARG A 58 0.54 -3.55 20.69
CA ARG A 58 -0.78 -3.36 21.32
C ARG A 58 -0.88 -2.08 22.16
N ALA A 59 0.15 -1.80 22.96
CA ALA A 59 0.22 -0.60 23.80
C ALA A 59 0.08 0.72 23.02
N ASP A 60 0.58 0.76 21.79
CA ASP A 60 0.55 1.94 20.93
C ASP A 60 -0.68 1.99 20.02
N THR A 61 -1.33 0.84 19.79
CA THR A 61 -2.38 0.71 18.75
C THR A 61 -3.79 0.54 19.28
N GLU A 62 -3.96 -0.10 20.44
CA GLU A 62 -5.28 -0.51 20.94
C GLU A 62 -6.26 0.66 21.10
N TRP A 63 -5.77 1.82 21.53
CA TRP A 63 -6.60 3.00 21.82
C TRP A 63 -7.28 3.61 20.58
N PHE A 64 -6.78 3.34 19.36
CA PHE A 64 -7.36 3.89 18.11
C PHE A 64 -8.08 2.83 17.28
N LEU A 65 -8.08 1.56 17.69
CA LEU A 65 -8.83 0.52 17.01
C LEU A 65 -10.30 0.55 17.43
N GLU A 66 -11.19 0.34 16.46
CA GLU A 66 -12.61 0.31 16.72
C GLU A 66 -13.01 -1.05 17.31
N GLY A 67 -13.61 -1.02 18.51
CA GLY A 67 -14.13 -2.20 19.20
C GLY A 67 -13.10 -2.90 20.09
N ASP A 68 -13.34 -4.18 20.37
CA ASP A 68 -12.45 -5.02 21.17
C ASP A 68 -11.20 -5.41 20.37
N PHE A 69 -10.02 -5.19 20.94
CA PHE A 69 -8.74 -5.40 20.27
C PHE A 69 -8.56 -6.84 19.78
N ASP A 70 -8.81 -7.82 20.64
CA ASP A 70 -8.55 -9.23 20.33
C ASP A 70 -9.52 -9.71 19.24
N THR A 71 -10.77 -9.24 19.28
CA THR A 71 -11.76 -9.46 18.23
C THR A 71 -11.34 -8.80 16.92
N TYR A 72 -10.89 -7.55 16.95
CA TYR A 72 -10.41 -6.82 15.76
C TYR A 72 -9.27 -7.58 15.08
N VAL A 73 -8.23 -7.95 15.82
CA VAL A 73 -7.07 -8.68 15.28
C VAL A 73 -7.49 -10.04 14.72
N LYS A 74 -8.37 -10.76 15.41
CA LYS A 74 -8.90 -12.05 14.93
C LYS A 74 -9.67 -11.91 13.62
N GLN A 75 -10.50 -10.86 13.50
CA GLN A 75 -11.23 -10.56 12.28
C GLN A 75 -10.28 -10.14 11.16
N MET A 76 -9.29 -9.29 11.43
CA MET A 76 -8.37 -8.78 10.39
C MET A 76 -7.62 -9.90 9.65
N ARG A 77 -7.34 -11.02 10.33
CA ARG A 77 -6.75 -12.22 9.71
C ARG A 77 -7.65 -12.88 8.65
N GLN A 78 -8.96 -12.64 8.69
CA GLN A 78 -9.89 -13.24 7.74
C GLN A 78 -9.76 -12.60 6.37
N PRO A 79 -9.57 -13.35 5.28
CA PRO A 79 -9.15 -12.74 4.02
C PRO A 79 -10.16 -11.82 3.31
N HIS A 80 -11.41 -11.84 3.75
CA HIS A 80 -12.49 -10.99 3.22
C HIS A 80 -12.65 -9.69 4.01
N MET A 81 -11.99 -9.54 5.15
CA MET A 81 -12.05 -8.31 5.93
C MET A 81 -11.26 -7.21 5.24
N TRP A 82 -11.88 -6.03 5.17
CA TRP A 82 -11.27 -4.87 4.54
C TRP A 82 -10.28 -4.24 5.51
N GLY A 83 -9.12 -3.85 4.99
CA GLY A 83 -8.18 -3.03 5.75
C GLY A 83 -8.48 -1.54 5.56
N GLY A 84 -7.85 -0.72 6.41
CA GLY A 84 -7.86 0.73 6.31
C GLY A 84 -6.57 1.37 6.81
N GLU A 85 -6.70 2.53 7.42
CA GLU A 85 -5.57 3.30 7.95
C GLU A 85 -4.76 2.54 9.01
N PRO A 86 -5.37 1.82 9.99
CA PRO A 86 -4.62 1.01 10.94
C PRO A 86 -3.72 -0.04 10.26
N GLU A 87 -4.25 -0.76 9.27
CA GLU A 87 -3.49 -1.79 8.54
C GLU A 87 -2.36 -1.18 7.72
N LEU A 88 -2.55 0.01 7.13
CA LEU A 88 -1.49 0.70 6.38
C LEU A 88 -0.34 1.14 7.30
N LEU A 89 -0.66 1.64 8.49
CA LEU A 89 0.36 1.97 9.49
C LEU A 89 1.16 0.72 9.87
N MET A 90 0.49 -0.38 10.23
CA MET A 90 1.17 -1.63 10.58
C MET A 90 1.95 -2.22 9.41
N ALA A 91 1.41 -2.17 8.19
CA ALA A 91 2.09 -2.64 7.00
C ALA A 91 3.40 -1.87 6.75
N SER A 92 3.43 -0.57 7.04
CA SER A 92 4.65 0.23 6.93
C SER A 92 5.76 -0.26 7.87
N HIS A 93 5.41 -0.70 9.10
CA HIS A 93 6.35 -1.30 10.03
C HIS A 93 6.78 -2.71 9.61
N VAL A 94 5.84 -3.55 9.16
CA VAL A 94 6.12 -4.92 8.69
C VAL A 94 7.09 -4.90 7.51
N LEU A 95 6.89 -3.98 6.57
CA LEU A 95 7.71 -3.87 5.37
C LEU A 95 8.97 -3.01 5.59
N GLN A 96 8.99 -2.20 6.65
CA GLN A 96 9.98 -1.13 6.88
C GLN A 96 10.10 -0.21 5.67
N MET A 97 8.96 0.26 5.16
CA MET A 97 8.88 1.11 3.97
C MET A 97 7.85 2.21 4.17
N PRO A 98 8.11 3.44 3.69
CA PRO A 98 7.10 4.49 3.69
C PRO A 98 5.97 4.15 2.71
N ILE A 99 4.74 4.46 3.10
CA ILE A 99 3.54 4.28 2.28
C ILE A 99 2.87 5.64 2.09
N THR A 100 2.57 5.99 0.84
CA THR A 100 1.83 7.20 0.47
C THR A 100 0.47 6.80 -0.08
N VAL A 101 -0.59 7.27 0.57
CA VAL A 101 -1.97 7.09 0.12
C VAL A 101 -2.41 8.34 -0.61
N SER A 102 -2.91 8.15 -1.82
CA SER A 102 -3.39 9.24 -2.64
C SER A 102 -4.82 9.01 -3.09
N MET A 103 -5.54 10.09 -3.43
CA MET A 103 -6.91 10.04 -3.93
C MET A 103 -7.07 11.08 -5.04
N TRP A 104 -7.89 10.76 -6.04
CA TRP A 104 -8.24 11.72 -7.08
C TRP A 104 -9.11 12.83 -6.51
N ASP A 105 -8.66 14.07 -6.64
CA ASP A 105 -9.48 15.24 -6.38
C ASP A 105 -10.43 15.46 -7.56
N LYS A 106 -11.73 15.27 -7.31
CA LYS A 106 -12.79 15.42 -8.31
C LYS A 106 -12.87 16.85 -8.88
N SER A 107 -12.39 17.85 -8.15
CA SER A 107 -12.47 19.24 -8.58
C SER A 107 -11.32 19.63 -9.51
N SER A 108 -10.08 19.27 -9.15
CA SER A 108 -8.89 19.60 -9.95
C SER A 108 -8.50 18.54 -10.97
N GLY A 109 -9.03 17.31 -10.85
CA GLY A 109 -8.62 16.17 -11.66
C GLY A 109 -7.18 15.72 -11.40
N ASN A 110 -6.58 16.17 -10.29
CA ASN A 110 -5.22 15.83 -9.89
C ASN A 110 -5.23 14.82 -8.74
N LEU A 111 -4.11 14.11 -8.61
CA LEU A 111 -3.89 13.21 -7.50
C LEU A 111 -3.45 14.01 -6.27
N LYS A 112 -4.13 13.82 -5.13
CA LYS A 112 -3.80 14.45 -3.85
C LYS A 112 -3.33 13.39 -2.86
N ILE A 113 -2.21 13.63 -2.18
CA ILE A 113 -1.79 12.83 -1.03
C ILE A 113 -2.75 13.11 0.13
N ILE A 114 -3.34 12.04 0.68
CA ILE A 114 -4.30 12.12 1.78
C ILE A 114 -3.75 11.55 3.09
N ALA A 115 -2.78 10.65 3.03
CA ALA A 115 -2.10 10.10 4.20
C ALA A 115 -0.71 9.58 3.85
N GLU A 116 0.18 9.59 4.83
CA GLU A 116 1.53 9.04 4.74
C GLU A 116 1.86 8.26 6.01
N TYR A 117 2.48 7.09 5.84
CA TYR A 117 2.85 6.18 6.92
C TYR A 117 4.32 5.77 6.78
N GLY A 118 4.97 5.39 7.88
CA GLY A 118 6.32 4.83 7.87
C GLY A 118 7.43 5.80 7.44
N GLN A 119 7.26 7.10 7.67
CA GLN A 119 8.23 8.13 7.29
C GLN A 119 9.59 7.98 8.02
N GLU A 120 9.60 7.27 9.15
CA GLU A 120 10.80 6.85 9.87
C GLU A 120 11.67 5.86 9.09
N TYR A 121 11.12 5.17 8.09
CA TYR A 121 11.84 4.24 7.21
C TYR A 121 12.41 4.92 5.95
N GLY A 122 12.29 6.25 5.88
CA GLY A 122 12.77 7.06 4.77
C GLY A 122 11.64 7.79 4.04
N LYS A 123 12.02 8.69 3.14
CA LYS A 123 11.09 9.52 2.35
C LYS A 123 11.17 9.23 0.85
N GLU A 124 12.15 8.44 0.45
CA GLU A 124 12.43 8.16 -0.95
C GLU A 124 11.70 6.91 -1.41
N ASN A 125 11.17 6.97 -2.63
CA ASN A 125 10.52 5.86 -3.32
C ASN A 125 9.50 5.09 -2.43
N PRO A 126 8.42 5.75 -1.95
CA PRO A 126 7.41 5.09 -1.12
C PRO A 126 6.58 4.10 -1.93
N ILE A 127 5.96 3.15 -1.21
CA ILE A 127 4.85 2.36 -1.75
C ILE A 127 3.68 3.32 -1.98
N ARG A 128 3.21 3.43 -3.21
CA ARG A 128 2.12 4.34 -3.57
C ARG A 128 0.85 3.56 -3.81
N VAL A 129 -0.20 3.92 -3.07
CA VAL A 129 -1.54 3.34 -3.21
C VAL A 129 -2.55 4.43 -3.53
N LEU A 130 -3.54 4.09 -4.35
CA LEU A 130 -4.66 4.94 -4.72
C LEU A 130 -5.89 4.49 -3.95
N TYR A 131 -6.49 5.39 -3.17
CA TYR A 131 -7.78 5.20 -2.56
C TYR A 131 -8.87 5.81 -3.45
N HIS A 132 -9.92 5.03 -3.75
CA HIS A 132 -10.99 5.47 -4.65
C HIS A 132 -12.16 6.18 -3.93
N GLY A 133 -12.14 6.27 -2.59
CA GLY A 133 -13.18 6.95 -1.82
C GLY A 133 -14.41 6.12 -1.46
N TYR A 134 -14.50 4.87 -1.93
CA TYR A 134 -15.61 3.93 -1.65
C TYR A 134 -15.13 2.60 -1.04
N GLY A 135 -13.99 2.61 -0.34
CA GLY A 135 -13.42 1.40 0.30
C GLY A 135 -12.52 0.54 -0.60
N HIS A 136 -12.19 1.00 -1.81
CA HIS A 136 -11.28 0.30 -2.72
C HIS A 136 -9.91 0.97 -2.80
N TYR A 137 -8.87 0.14 -2.79
CA TYR A 137 -7.48 0.52 -3.00
C TYR A 137 -6.93 -0.11 -4.28
N ASP A 138 -6.11 0.64 -4.99
CA ASP A 138 -5.33 0.19 -6.13
C ASP A 138 -3.84 0.54 -5.94
N ALA A 139 -2.96 -0.14 -6.66
CA ALA A 139 -1.54 0.20 -6.71
C ALA A 139 -1.29 1.31 -7.72
N LEU A 140 -0.52 2.32 -7.31
CA LEU A 140 -0.18 3.44 -8.17
C LEU A 140 1.25 3.29 -8.69
N ARG A 141 1.41 3.18 -10.01
CA ARG A 141 2.75 3.22 -10.61
C ARG A 141 3.22 4.67 -10.72
N SER A 142 4.32 5.01 -10.07
CA SER A 142 5.02 6.27 -10.36
C SER A 142 5.47 6.22 -11.83
N ALA A 143 5.18 7.27 -12.60
CA ALA A 143 5.85 7.44 -13.88
C ALA A 143 7.35 7.52 -13.58
N ILE A 144 8.12 6.57 -14.12
CA ILE A 144 9.58 6.60 -14.13
C ILE A 144 9.98 8.03 -14.51
N SER A 145 10.71 8.73 -13.65
CA SER A 145 11.47 9.87 -14.12
C SER A 145 12.42 9.33 -15.17
N SER A 146 12.16 9.61 -16.44
CA SER A 146 13.16 9.50 -17.49
C SER A 146 14.23 10.58 -17.26
N ALA A 147 14.98 10.42 -16.19
CA ALA A 147 16.18 11.15 -15.86
C ALA A 147 17.17 10.08 -15.42
N GLU A 148 18.28 9.99 -16.16
CA GLU A 148 19.38 9.01 -16.05
C GLU A 148 19.07 7.66 -16.74
N SER A 149 19.25 7.54 -18.06
CA SER A 149 20.58 7.37 -18.65
C SER A 149 20.69 7.93 -20.09
N LYS A 150 20.94 9.24 -20.20
CA LYS A 150 21.75 9.76 -21.31
C LYS A 150 23.22 9.72 -20.91
N LEU A 151 23.82 8.54 -20.84
CA LEU A 151 25.27 8.40 -20.92
C LEU A 151 25.63 6.95 -21.27
N HIS A 152 25.72 6.66 -22.56
CA HIS A 152 26.71 5.77 -23.20
C HIS A 152 26.47 5.81 -24.72
N LYS A 153 26.81 6.95 -25.32
CA LYS A 153 27.12 7.02 -26.76
C LYS A 153 28.24 8.05 -26.93
N LYS A 154 29.47 7.55 -26.90
CA LYS A 154 30.78 8.12 -27.28
C LYS A 154 31.79 7.14 -26.67
N ARG A 155 32.63 6.40 -27.39
CA ARG A 155 33.13 6.48 -28.76
C ARG A 155 33.29 5.06 -29.30
#